data_AF-A0A6N9PBZ7-F1
#
_entry.id   AF-A0A6N9PBZ7-F1
#
_cell.length_a   1.000
_cell.length_b   1.000
_cell.length_c   1.000
_cell.angle_alpha   90.00
_cell.angle_beta   90.00
_cell.angle_gamma   90.00
#
_symmetry.space_group_name_H-M   'P 1'
#
loop_
_entity.id
_entity.type
_entity.pdbx_description
1 polymer ?
#
loop_
_entity_poly.entity_id
_entity_poly.type
_entity_poly.pdbx_seq_one_letter_code
_entity_poly.pdbx_strand_id
1 'polypeptide(L)'
;TFAGKLVAASGTFAGSLHAAKIYGDLVADDENGGWLRGCGISVGGDDWKTGIGNFYVDWDGNVTMKGSIKMAGNITWSTGNSPCQVLYARSSMSAPSGSYNDYPSSSSSGWHRNISSSDYYASYTYDGGNSWTTPIQIRGVDGQNGADGVDGDDANVTRQNIYRAMLKATDSDGLYSVDGALLIRASAIQTGTIDAGSVYLANNFGGFRCALGSDGTYLTTGAMMYGSDDNYYVIATNSGVRMSAPNHDIYVASSGCYSSEEFTRSSDRRIKNSISYDMGKYHSFFMGLKPVAFRMNKGRSGRFHLGFIAQEVEDAILASGLGTADFAGFVRSAGPDDVHGDYEDQCYLRYENFIALNTSMIQYALQEIDRLHCEIEKLQSKGGLS
;
A
#
# COMPACT_ATOMS: atom_id res chain seq x y z
N THR A 1 -21.89 31.28 -82.37
CA THR A 1 -21.52 30.02 -81.70
C THR A 1 -20.56 29.28 -82.59
N PHE A 2 -19.35 29.00 -82.12
CA PHE A 2 -18.36 28.24 -82.89
C PHE A 2 -18.42 26.78 -82.45
N ALA A 3 -18.53 25.85 -83.39
CA ALA A 3 -18.52 24.41 -83.15
C ALA A 3 -17.38 23.81 -84.00
N GLY A 4 -16.17 23.79 -83.44
CA GLY A 4 -14.98 23.33 -84.15
C GLY A 4 -13.72 23.43 -83.28
N LYS A 5 -12.56 23.10 -83.85
CA LYS A 5 -11.25 23.31 -83.22
C LYS A 5 -10.70 24.66 -83.68
N LEU A 6 -10.41 25.55 -82.74
CA LEU A 6 -9.71 26.79 -83.04
C LEU A 6 -8.22 26.59 -82.78
N VAL A 7 -7.37 26.91 -83.76
CA VAL A 7 -5.91 26.89 -83.64
C VAL A 7 -5.40 28.21 -84.20
N ALA A 8 -4.69 28.99 -83.38
CA ALA A 8 -4.01 30.21 -83.82
C ALA A 8 -2.50 30.03 -83.60
N ALA A 9 -1.70 30.40 -84.60
CA ALA A 9 -0.23 30.40 -84.46
C ALA A 9 0.26 31.56 -83.58
N SER A 10 -0.45 32.69 -83.56
CA SER A 10 -0.32 33.79 -82.60
C SER A 10 -1.60 34.66 -82.63
N GLY A 11 -1.91 35.34 -81.53
CA GLY A 11 -3.05 36.27 -81.44
C GLY A 11 -3.58 36.50 -80.02
N THR A 12 -4.28 37.62 -79.80
CA THR A 12 -4.93 37.95 -78.53
C THR A 12 -6.41 37.58 -78.60
N PHE A 13 -6.91 36.84 -77.60
CA PHE A 13 -8.34 36.58 -77.43
C PHE A 13 -8.93 37.53 -76.40
N ALA A 14 -10.01 38.23 -76.76
CA ALA A 14 -10.77 39.08 -75.85
C ALA A 14 -12.24 38.62 -75.84
N GLY A 15 -12.81 38.35 -74.67
CA GLY A 15 -14.21 37.92 -74.50
C GLY A 15 -14.42 36.99 -73.31
N SER A 16 -15.67 36.58 -73.08
CA SER A 16 -16.03 35.59 -72.06
C SER A 16 -16.21 34.22 -72.69
N LEU A 17 -15.63 33.18 -72.06
CA LEU A 17 -15.85 31.79 -72.43
C LEU A 17 -16.88 31.17 -71.48
N HIS A 18 -18.00 30.70 -72.02
CA HIS A 18 -19.03 30.00 -71.26
C HIS A 18 -19.15 28.56 -71.76
N ALA A 19 -18.91 27.59 -70.89
CA ALA A 19 -19.04 26.17 -71.17
C ALA A 19 -19.41 25.40 -69.90
N ALA A 20 -20.15 24.30 -70.03
CA ALA A 20 -20.51 23.46 -68.89
C ALA A 20 -19.30 22.74 -68.26
N LYS A 21 -18.26 22.47 -69.07
CA LYS A 21 -16.95 21.94 -68.64
C LYS A 21 -15.87 22.54 -69.53
N ILE A 22 -14.79 22.99 -68.92
CA ILE A 22 -13.55 23.36 -69.60
C ILE A 22 -12.49 22.35 -69.15
N TYR A 23 -11.85 21.66 -70.08
CA TYR A 23 -10.83 20.65 -69.80
C TYR A 23 -9.66 20.79 -70.78
N GLY A 24 -8.45 20.44 -70.32
CA GLY A 24 -7.21 20.57 -71.10
C GLY A 24 -6.12 21.32 -70.31
N ASP A 25 -4.92 21.37 -70.88
CA ASP A 25 -3.79 22.07 -70.28
C ASP A 25 -3.82 23.54 -70.70
N LEU A 26 -3.82 24.44 -69.72
CA LEU A 26 -3.49 25.84 -69.94
C LEU A 26 -1.98 25.97 -69.83
N VAL A 27 -1.29 25.78 -70.97
CA VAL A 27 0.16 25.90 -71.05
C VAL A 27 0.52 27.34 -71.36
N ALA A 28 1.27 27.96 -70.45
CA ALA A 28 1.87 29.27 -70.65
C ALA A 28 2.93 29.20 -71.75
N ASP A 29 3.16 30.32 -72.45
CA ASP A 29 4.33 30.44 -73.32
C ASP A 29 5.61 30.39 -72.48
N ASP A 30 6.39 29.30 -72.63
CA ASP A 30 7.61 29.02 -71.88
C ASP A 30 8.74 30.01 -72.19
N GLU A 31 8.71 30.68 -73.34
CA GLU A 31 9.76 31.64 -73.75
C GLU A 31 9.55 33.04 -73.18
N ASN A 32 8.31 33.40 -72.80
CA ASN A 32 7.96 34.74 -72.31
C ASN A 32 7.42 34.77 -70.88
N GLY A 33 7.50 33.64 -70.17
CA GLY A 33 6.95 33.52 -68.82
C GLY A 33 5.45 33.81 -68.82
N GLY A 34 4.67 33.00 -69.54
CA GLY A 34 3.22 33.12 -69.57
C GLY A 34 2.62 32.98 -68.16
N TRP A 35 1.86 34.00 -67.74
CA TRP A 35 1.22 34.06 -66.43
C TRP A 35 -0.26 34.39 -66.64
N LEU A 36 -1.14 33.90 -65.78
CA LEU A 36 -2.47 34.46 -65.60
C LEU A 36 -2.33 35.84 -64.92
N ARG A 37 -2.18 36.91 -65.71
CA ARG A 37 -1.97 38.27 -65.19
C ARG A 37 -3.30 39.00 -65.04
N GLY A 38 -3.58 39.50 -63.82
CA GLY A 38 -4.70 40.41 -63.54
C GLY A 38 -6.10 39.77 -63.42
N CYS A 39 -6.21 38.45 -63.42
CA CYS A 39 -7.48 37.75 -63.22
C CYS A 39 -7.48 36.98 -61.89
N GLY A 40 -8.41 37.32 -60.99
CA GLY A 40 -8.69 36.47 -59.84
C GLY A 40 -9.28 35.12 -60.26
N ILE A 41 -8.91 34.04 -59.58
CA ILE A 41 -9.50 32.71 -59.80
C ILE A 41 -10.60 32.54 -58.76
N SER A 42 -11.85 32.32 -59.18
CA SER A 42 -12.96 31.95 -58.29
C SER A 42 -13.56 30.63 -58.74
N VAL A 43 -13.46 29.60 -57.89
CA VAL A 43 -14.02 28.27 -58.17
C VAL A 43 -15.12 27.96 -57.17
N GLY A 44 -16.33 27.69 -57.67
CA GLY A 44 -17.48 27.28 -56.86
C GLY A 44 -18.15 28.39 -56.06
N GLY A 45 -18.68 29.41 -56.77
CA GLY A 45 -19.52 30.48 -56.23
C GLY A 45 -20.01 31.39 -57.36
N ASP A 46 -21.16 32.04 -57.17
CA ASP A 46 -21.90 32.68 -58.28
C ASP A 46 -21.45 34.12 -58.58
N ASP A 47 -20.52 34.66 -57.79
CA ASP A 47 -20.06 36.04 -57.92
C ASP A 47 -18.53 36.14 -57.75
N TRP A 48 -17.86 36.34 -58.88
CA TRP A 48 -16.40 36.51 -58.95
C TRP A 48 -15.94 37.89 -58.49
N LYS A 49 -16.86 38.88 -58.35
CA LYS A 49 -16.52 40.24 -57.93
C LYS A 49 -16.55 40.44 -56.42
N THR A 50 -17.22 39.55 -55.67
CA THR A 50 -17.38 39.69 -54.21
C THR A 50 -16.53 38.70 -53.39
N GLY A 51 -15.75 37.81 -54.03
CA GLY A 51 -14.78 36.94 -53.34
C GLY A 51 -15.37 35.73 -52.60
N ILE A 52 -16.55 35.24 -53.01
CA ILE A 52 -17.35 34.26 -52.23
C ILE A 52 -17.12 32.78 -52.65
N GLY A 53 -16.23 32.52 -53.62
CA GLY A 53 -15.93 31.16 -54.11
C GLY A 53 -15.37 30.21 -53.04
N ASN A 54 -15.44 28.90 -53.30
CA ASN A 54 -14.84 27.86 -52.44
C ASN A 54 -13.29 27.87 -52.47
N PHE A 55 -12.72 28.30 -53.60
CA PHE A 55 -11.32 28.69 -53.78
C PHE A 55 -11.30 30.03 -54.49
N TYR A 56 -10.75 31.06 -53.85
CA TYR A 56 -10.68 32.42 -54.36
C TYR A 56 -9.26 32.98 -54.24
N VAL A 57 -8.74 33.53 -55.33
CA VAL A 57 -7.48 34.30 -55.37
C VAL A 57 -7.79 35.72 -55.84
N ASP A 58 -7.45 36.73 -55.04
CA ASP A 58 -7.66 38.13 -55.41
C ASP A 58 -6.46 38.74 -56.19
N TRP A 59 -6.57 40.02 -56.55
CA TRP A 59 -5.55 40.74 -57.31
C TRP A 59 -4.28 41.04 -56.50
N ASP A 60 -4.37 41.02 -55.16
CA ASP A 60 -3.25 41.15 -54.23
C ASP A 60 -2.55 39.81 -53.99
N GLY A 61 -3.11 38.71 -54.48
CA GLY A 61 -2.58 37.35 -54.34
C GLY A 61 -3.02 36.63 -53.07
N ASN A 62 -4.01 37.16 -52.33
CA ASN A 62 -4.56 36.47 -51.17
C ASN A 62 -5.39 35.28 -51.62
N VAL A 63 -5.26 34.16 -50.90
CA VAL A 63 -6.00 32.91 -51.17
C VAL A 63 -7.00 32.65 -50.07
N THR A 64 -8.28 32.55 -50.40
CA THR A 64 -9.36 32.13 -49.51
C THR A 64 -9.86 30.75 -49.91
N MET A 65 -9.90 29.81 -48.96
CA MET A 65 -10.39 28.44 -49.18
C MET A 65 -11.38 28.05 -48.07
N LYS A 66 -12.57 27.58 -48.44
CA LYS A 66 -13.58 27.11 -47.48
C LYS A 66 -13.39 25.64 -47.07
N GLY A 67 -12.73 24.85 -47.92
CA GLY A 67 -12.48 23.42 -47.68
C GLY A 67 -11.06 23.13 -47.15
N SER A 68 -10.81 21.86 -46.84
CA SER A 68 -9.47 21.40 -46.42
C SER A 68 -8.46 21.45 -47.58
N ILE A 69 -7.19 21.72 -47.25
CA ILE A 69 -6.08 21.68 -48.19
C ILE A 69 -5.28 20.39 -47.94
N LYS A 70 -5.04 19.59 -48.99
CA LYS A 70 -4.13 18.42 -48.95
C LYS A 70 -2.86 18.74 -49.72
N MET A 71 -1.71 18.76 -49.05
CA MET A 71 -0.41 19.10 -49.65
C MET A 71 0.56 17.94 -49.53
N ALA A 72 1.41 17.75 -50.55
CA ALA A 72 2.46 16.72 -50.56
C ALA A 72 3.89 17.32 -50.43
N GLY A 73 4.02 18.65 -50.41
CA GLY A 73 5.28 19.38 -50.28
C GLY A 73 5.28 20.38 -49.12
N ASN A 74 6.35 21.15 -49.01
CA ASN A 74 6.53 22.14 -47.93
C ASN A 74 5.65 23.38 -48.12
N ILE A 75 5.14 23.93 -47.02
CA ILE A 75 4.60 25.29 -46.96
C ILE A 75 5.74 26.22 -46.55
N THR A 76 6.12 27.13 -47.44
CA THR A 76 7.11 28.17 -47.15
C THR A 76 6.36 29.47 -46.87
N TRP A 77 6.39 29.91 -45.62
CA TRP A 77 5.99 31.27 -45.27
C TRP A 77 7.04 32.24 -45.87
N SER A 78 6.60 33.41 -46.34
CA SER A 78 7.52 34.41 -46.90
C SER A 78 8.51 34.91 -45.84
N THR A 79 9.38 35.87 -46.20
CA THR A 79 10.36 36.46 -45.27
C THR A 79 9.73 37.12 -44.01
N GLY A 80 8.40 37.15 -43.89
CA GLY A 80 7.66 37.55 -42.69
C GLY A 80 7.11 36.35 -41.90
N ASN A 81 7.57 36.24 -40.66
CA ASN A 81 7.07 35.47 -39.51
C ASN A 81 5.92 34.47 -39.77
N SER A 82 6.22 33.18 -39.61
CA SER A 82 5.23 32.11 -39.36
C SER A 82 4.16 32.56 -38.34
N PRO A 83 2.88 32.21 -38.49
CA PRO A 83 1.87 32.50 -37.45
C PRO A 83 2.19 31.76 -36.14
N CYS A 84 2.90 30.63 -36.24
CA CYS A 84 3.47 29.94 -35.09
C CYS A 84 4.78 30.62 -34.68
N GLN A 85 4.81 31.28 -33.52
CA GLN A 85 6.00 31.92 -32.94
C GLN A 85 6.19 31.51 -31.48
N VAL A 86 7.38 31.76 -30.94
CA VAL A 86 7.76 31.40 -29.57
C VAL A 86 8.59 32.52 -28.94
N LEU A 87 8.28 32.86 -27.69
CA LEU A 87 9.09 33.74 -26.87
C LEU A 87 9.71 32.96 -25.72
N TYR A 88 10.89 33.39 -25.30
CA TYR A 88 11.69 32.77 -24.26
C TYR A 88 11.91 33.73 -23.09
N ALA A 89 12.05 33.17 -21.89
CA ALA A 89 12.35 33.93 -20.69
C ALA A 89 13.22 33.12 -19.71
N ARG A 90 13.99 33.86 -18.90
CA ARG A 90 14.87 33.33 -17.84
C ARG A 90 14.17 33.08 -16.51
N SER A 91 12.93 33.53 -16.36
CA SER A 91 12.18 33.43 -15.11
C SER A 91 10.72 33.09 -15.41
N SER A 92 10.03 32.55 -14.40
CA SER A 92 8.59 32.34 -14.48
C SER A 92 7.90 33.71 -14.52
N MET A 93 7.15 33.96 -15.59
CA MET A 93 6.46 35.21 -15.86
C MET A 93 4.98 34.94 -16.16
N SER A 94 4.15 35.97 -16.22
CA SER A 94 2.82 35.84 -16.83
C SER A 94 2.95 35.67 -18.35
N ALA A 95 1.89 35.16 -18.98
CA ALA A 95 1.82 35.07 -20.44
C ALA A 95 2.11 36.43 -21.09
N PRO A 96 2.86 36.48 -22.20
CA PRO A 96 3.10 37.70 -22.95
C PRO A 96 1.79 38.37 -23.40
N SER A 97 1.77 39.69 -23.43
CA SER A 97 0.67 40.52 -23.93
C SER A 97 1.21 41.50 -24.97
N GLY A 98 1.21 41.10 -26.24
CA GLY A 98 1.76 41.91 -27.33
C GLY A 98 2.12 41.07 -28.56
N SER A 99 2.38 41.76 -29.67
CA SER A 99 2.78 41.10 -30.92
C SER A 99 4.20 40.55 -30.77
N TYR A 100 4.50 39.46 -31.49
CA TYR A 100 5.83 38.84 -31.47
C TYR A 100 6.97 39.83 -31.79
N ASN A 101 6.71 40.81 -32.66
CA ASN A 101 7.71 41.79 -33.08
C ASN A 101 8.01 42.87 -32.02
N ASP A 102 7.13 43.04 -31.02
CA ASP A 102 7.29 44.03 -29.95
C ASP A 102 8.37 43.62 -28.94
N TYR A 103 8.68 42.32 -28.89
CA TYR A 103 9.68 41.77 -27.99
C TYR A 103 11.08 41.90 -28.57
N PRO A 104 12.10 42.20 -27.75
CA PRO A 104 13.48 42.28 -28.23
C PRO A 104 13.97 40.91 -28.72
N SER A 105 15.01 40.91 -29.55
CA SER A 105 15.64 39.66 -29.98
C SER A 105 16.27 38.89 -28.80
N SER A 106 16.75 39.60 -27.78
CA SER A 106 17.32 39.02 -26.57
C SER A 106 17.01 39.90 -25.36
N SER A 107 16.76 39.30 -24.20
CA SER A 107 16.57 40.02 -22.93
C SER A 107 17.06 39.19 -21.75
N SER A 108 17.51 39.87 -20.68
CA SER A 108 17.87 39.22 -19.41
C SER A 108 16.75 39.25 -18.37
N SER A 109 15.68 40.02 -18.60
CA SER A 109 14.64 40.30 -17.60
C SER A 109 13.21 40.19 -18.14
N GLY A 110 13.03 39.84 -19.42
CA GLY A 110 11.70 39.71 -20.01
C GLY A 110 11.66 38.78 -21.22
N TRP A 111 10.46 38.62 -21.78
CA TRP A 111 10.21 37.84 -22.98
C TRP A 111 11.04 38.36 -24.17
N HIS A 112 11.61 37.44 -24.93
CA HIS A 112 12.41 37.75 -26.12
C HIS A 112 12.41 36.61 -27.14
N ARG A 113 12.83 36.92 -28.36
CA ARG A 113 12.63 36.04 -29.53
C ARG A 113 13.67 34.93 -29.69
N ASN A 114 14.93 35.18 -29.37
CA ASN A 114 16.00 34.20 -29.60
C ASN A 114 16.30 33.42 -28.34
N ILE A 115 16.21 32.09 -28.41
CA ILE A 115 16.58 31.23 -27.29
C ILE A 115 18.06 31.37 -26.96
N SER A 116 18.37 31.52 -25.67
CA SER A 116 19.72 31.50 -25.12
C SER A 116 19.89 30.32 -24.16
N SER A 117 21.13 30.04 -23.73
CA SER A 117 21.42 29.00 -22.72
C SER A 117 20.77 29.31 -21.37
N SER A 118 20.49 30.59 -21.07
CA SER A 118 19.93 31.04 -19.80
C SER A 118 18.39 31.05 -19.75
N ASP A 119 17.70 30.63 -20.81
CA ASP A 119 16.24 30.62 -20.86
C ASP A 119 15.66 29.30 -20.40
N TYR A 120 14.75 29.39 -19.43
CA TYR A 120 14.11 28.25 -18.78
C TYR A 120 12.66 28.10 -19.16
N TYR A 121 12.03 29.16 -19.69
CA TYR A 121 10.60 29.20 -19.98
C TYR A 121 10.34 29.58 -21.43
N ALA A 122 9.28 29.01 -22.00
CA ALA A 122 8.76 29.39 -23.31
C ALA A 122 7.25 29.64 -23.25
N SER A 123 6.78 30.52 -24.13
CA SER A 123 5.36 30.68 -24.44
C SER A 123 5.20 30.70 -25.95
N TYR A 124 4.13 30.06 -26.44
CA TYR A 124 3.88 29.86 -27.86
C TYR A 124 2.65 30.65 -28.29
N THR A 125 2.68 31.15 -29.52
CA THR A 125 1.52 31.72 -30.22
C THR A 125 1.32 30.97 -31.53
N TYR A 126 0.07 30.80 -31.93
CA TYR A 126 -0.32 30.14 -33.19
C TYR A 126 -1.05 31.09 -34.15
N ASP A 127 -1.14 32.37 -33.78
CA ASP A 127 -1.91 33.41 -34.47
C ASP A 127 -1.12 34.71 -34.67
N GLY A 128 0.22 34.64 -34.66
CA GLY A 128 1.11 35.79 -34.88
C GLY A 128 1.27 36.72 -33.68
N GLY A 129 0.93 36.26 -32.47
CA GLY A 129 1.07 37.00 -31.21
C GLY A 129 -0.21 37.68 -30.72
N ASN A 130 -1.38 37.29 -31.24
CA ASN A 130 -2.67 37.75 -30.69
C ASN A 130 -3.02 37.00 -29.40
N SER A 131 -2.66 35.72 -29.30
CA SER A 131 -2.78 34.92 -28.08
C SER A 131 -1.51 34.12 -27.78
N TRP A 132 -1.25 33.93 -26.48
CA TRP A 132 -0.06 33.23 -25.97
C TRP A 132 -0.46 32.12 -25.00
N THR A 133 0.22 30.99 -25.04
CA THR A 133 0.03 29.92 -24.06
C THR A 133 0.50 30.35 -22.69
N THR A 134 -0.02 29.70 -21.65
CA THR A 134 0.61 29.76 -20.32
C THR A 134 2.09 29.38 -20.44
N PRO A 135 3.00 30.10 -19.77
CA PRO A 135 4.43 29.79 -19.82
C PRO A 135 4.69 28.36 -19.36
N ILE A 136 5.45 27.63 -20.18
CA ILE A 136 5.92 26.29 -19.85
C ILE A 136 7.42 26.33 -19.57
N GLN A 137 7.85 25.61 -18.54
CA GLN A 137 9.27 25.45 -18.29
C GLN A 137 9.83 24.44 -19.30
N ILE A 138 10.78 24.88 -20.13
CA ILE A 138 11.41 24.10 -21.19
C ILE A 138 12.82 23.61 -20.82
N ARG A 139 13.40 24.16 -19.74
CA ARG A 139 14.69 23.72 -19.19
C ARG A 139 14.73 23.82 -17.68
N GLY A 140 15.57 22.99 -17.09
CA GLY A 140 15.91 23.07 -15.69
C GLY A 140 16.53 24.37 -15.26
N VAL A 141 16.23 24.80 -14.03
CA VAL A 141 16.67 26.11 -13.51
C VAL A 141 18.12 26.11 -13.03
N ASP A 142 18.71 24.95 -12.76
CA ASP A 142 20.08 24.81 -12.25
C ASP A 142 21.14 24.69 -13.36
N GLY A 143 20.75 24.25 -14.57
CA GLY A 143 21.42 24.55 -15.85
C GLY A 143 22.92 24.22 -15.96
N GLN A 144 23.52 23.48 -15.02
CA GLN A 144 24.94 23.15 -15.03
C GLN A 144 25.14 21.65 -15.19
N ASN A 145 25.47 21.22 -16.41
CA ASN A 145 26.11 19.92 -16.59
C ASN A 145 27.60 20.03 -16.19
N GLY A 146 27.99 19.30 -15.15
CA GLY A 146 29.38 18.84 -14.99
C GLY A 146 30.39 19.79 -14.35
N ALA A 147 29.99 20.81 -13.59
CA ALA A 147 30.93 21.58 -12.75
C ALA A 147 31.10 20.96 -11.34
N ASP A 148 30.10 20.23 -10.84
CA ASP A 148 30.05 19.60 -9.51
C ASP A 148 29.91 18.06 -9.57
N GLY A 149 29.70 17.47 -10.75
CA GLY A 149 29.61 16.02 -10.96
C GLY A 149 28.19 15.43 -10.90
N VAL A 150 27.13 16.23 -11.03
CA VAL A 150 25.73 15.74 -11.07
C VAL A 150 25.02 16.11 -12.38
N ASP A 151 24.12 15.24 -12.85
CA ASP A 151 23.35 15.37 -14.10
C ASP A 151 22.18 16.35 -13.98
N GLY A 152 21.97 17.21 -14.99
CA GLY A 152 20.92 18.25 -15.08
C GLY A 152 19.53 17.66 -15.37
N ASP A 153 19.05 16.88 -14.43
CA ASP A 153 18.01 15.86 -14.59
C ASP A 153 16.57 16.40 -14.70
N ASP A 154 16.27 17.63 -14.30
CA ASP A 154 14.89 18.10 -14.05
C ASP A 154 14.01 18.33 -15.31
N ALA A 155 14.53 18.08 -16.52
CA ALA A 155 13.79 18.22 -17.79
C ALA A 155 13.39 16.89 -18.49
N ASN A 156 13.88 15.72 -18.04
CA ASN A 156 13.52 14.43 -18.63
C ASN A 156 12.36 13.74 -17.89
N VAL A 157 11.39 13.12 -18.60
CA VAL A 157 10.35 12.27 -17.98
C VAL A 157 10.93 10.91 -17.62
N THR A 158 11.81 10.88 -16.60
CA THR A 158 12.35 9.65 -16.02
C THR A 158 11.54 9.26 -14.78
N ARG A 159 11.58 7.97 -14.39
CA ARG A 159 11.01 7.51 -13.11
C ARG A 159 11.54 8.33 -11.91
N GLN A 160 12.80 8.73 -11.98
CA GLN A 160 13.47 9.53 -10.94
C GLN A 160 12.92 10.96 -10.87
N ASN A 161 12.58 11.56 -12.00
CA ASN A 161 12.00 12.89 -12.05
C ASN A 161 10.51 12.90 -11.73
N ILE A 162 9.78 11.84 -12.07
CA ILE A 162 8.42 11.61 -11.58
C ILE A 162 8.45 11.50 -10.05
N TYR A 163 9.38 10.72 -9.49
CA TYR A 163 9.57 10.63 -8.04
C TYR A 163 9.89 11.99 -7.40
N ARG A 164 10.84 12.77 -7.95
CA ARG A 164 11.17 14.12 -7.46
C ARG A 164 10.00 15.11 -7.59
N ALA A 165 9.21 15.04 -8.66
CA ALA A 165 8.01 15.84 -8.83
C ALA A 165 6.94 15.48 -7.80
N MET A 166 6.76 14.18 -7.50
CA MET A 166 5.89 13.70 -6.43
C MET A 166 6.34 14.16 -5.04
N LEU A 167 7.65 14.24 -4.77
CA LEU A 167 8.17 14.81 -3.52
C LEU A 167 7.89 16.32 -3.37
N LYS A 168 7.77 17.06 -4.48
CA LYS A 168 7.51 18.50 -4.51
C LYS A 168 6.02 18.86 -4.54
N ALA A 169 5.15 17.90 -4.87
CA ALA A 169 3.71 18.11 -4.89
C ALA A 169 3.20 18.31 -3.45
N THR A 170 2.54 19.43 -3.21
CA THR A 170 2.02 19.83 -1.89
C THR A 170 0.63 19.25 -1.59
N ASP A 171 0.04 18.55 -2.56
CA ASP A 171 -1.33 18.05 -2.46
C ASP A 171 -1.40 16.67 -1.82
N SER A 172 -2.55 16.39 -1.20
CA SER A 172 -2.82 15.28 -0.30
C SER A 172 -2.97 13.92 -1.00
N ASP A 173 -2.09 13.60 -1.95
CA ASP A 173 -2.16 12.40 -2.80
C ASP A 173 -1.60 11.13 -2.14
N GLY A 174 -1.27 11.21 -0.86
CA GLY A 174 -0.87 10.06 -0.03
C GLY A 174 0.62 9.72 -0.06
N LEU A 175 1.44 10.43 -0.85
CA LEU A 175 2.90 10.41 -0.82
C LEU A 175 3.43 11.85 -0.69
N TYR A 176 4.25 12.13 0.32
CA TYR A 176 4.75 13.48 0.58
C TYR A 176 6.17 13.43 1.16
N SER A 177 6.95 14.47 0.87
CA SER A 177 8.32 14.62 1.40
C SER A 177 8.33 15.62 2.54
N VAL A 178 8.85 15.23 3.71
CA VAL A 178 9.14 16.18 4.81
C VAL A 178 10.51 15.84 5.36
N ASP A 179 11.41 16.82 5.40
CA ASP A 179 12.75 16.71 5.98
C ASP A 179 13.58 15.50 5.49
N GLY A 180 13.46 15.17 4.19
CA GLY A 180 14.18 14.06 3.57
C GLY A 180 13.57 12.67 3.80
N ALA A 181 12.46 12.58 4.54
CA ALA A 181 11.67 11.36 4.66
C ALA A 181 10.58 11.29 3.57
N LEU A 182 10.37 10.10 3.02
CA LEU A 182 9.17 9.78 2.25
C LEU A 182 8.08 9.36 3.22
N LEU A 183 7.04 10.18 3.34
CA LEU A 183 5.87 9.88 4.13
C LEU A 183 4.80 9.30 3.20
N ILE A 184 4.30 8.12 3.57
CA ILE A 184 3.19 7.46 2.89
C ILE A 184 2.01 7.48 3.85
N ARG A 185 0.87 8.02 3.41
CA ARG A 185 -0.37 7.94 4.18
C ARG A 185 -0.81 6.49 4.26
N ALA A 186 -0.81 5.92 5.45
CA ALA A 186 -1.16 4.50 5.65
C ALA A 186 -2.54 4.12 5.07
N SER A 187 -3.54 5.02 5.14
CA SER A 187 -4.87 4.76 4.56
C SER A 187 -4.91 4.70 3.03
N ALA A 188 -3.84 5.16 2.35
CA ALA A 188 -3.68 4.97 0.91
C ALA A 188 -3.19 3.55 0.56
N ILE A 189 -2.65 2.80 1.53
CA ILE A 189 -2.25 1.40 1.37
C ILE A 189 -3.47 0.52 1.63
N GLN A 190 -4.36 0.41 0.64
CA GLN A 190 -5.64 -0.30 0.77
C GLN A 190 -5.53 -1.83 0.60
N THR A 191 -4.44 -2.33 0.02
CA THR A 191 -4.16 -3.76 -0.20
C THR A 191 -2.67 -3.97 -0.52
N GLY A 192 -2.14 -5.18 -0.31
CA GLY A 192 -0.77 -5.56 -0.66
C GLY A 192 0.17 -5.82 0.53
N THR A 193 1.42 -6.18 0.20
CA THR A 193 2.51 -6.45 1.16
C THR A 193 3.48 -5.26 1.18
N ILE A 194 3.91 -4.83 2.37
CA ILE A 194 5.05 -3.92 2.53
C ILE A 194 6.31 -4.78 2.62
N ASP A 195 7.06 -4.88 1.52
CA ASP A 195 8.38 -5.53 1.51
C ASP A 195 9.45 -4.53 1.95
N ALA A 196 9.77 -4.55 3.24
CA ALA A 196 10.75 -3.66 3.86
C ALA A 196 11.75 -4.46 4.67
N GLY A 197 13.05 -4.19 4.48
CA GLY A 197 14.11 -4.83 5.27
C GLY A 197 14.05 -4.53 6.78
N SER A 198 13.47 -3.38 7.14
CA SER A 198 13.17 -2.97 8.52
C SER A 198 11.91 -2.12 8.55
N VAL A 199 11.00 -2.40 9.50
CA VAL A 199 9.80 -1.59 9.76
C VAL A 199 9.88 -1.06 11.18
N TYR A 200 10.01 0.26 11.34
CA TYR A 200 10.04 0.93 12.64
C TYR A 200 8.69 1.60 12.90
N LEU A 201 7.81 0.90 13.61
CA LEU A 201 6.53 1.45 14.06
C LEU A 201 6.71 1.79 15.52
N ALA A 202 7.27 2.95 15.87
CA ALA A 202 7.44 3.33 17.27
C ALA A 202 7.06 4.77 17.54
N ASN A 203 6.46 4.99 18.70
CA ASN A 203 6.27 6.31 19.30
C ASN A 203 6.47 6.18 20.82
N ASN A 204 6.16 7.24 21.57
CA ASN A 204 6.30 7.25 23.03
C ASN A 204 5.36 6.25 23.77
N PHE A 205 4.49 5.54 23.05
CA PHE A 205 3.56 4.55 23.59
C PHE A 205 3.92 3.10 23.25
N GLY A 206 5.00 2.88 22.50
CA GLY A 206 5.50 1.55 22.16
C GLY A 206 5.82 1.39 20.68
N GLY A 207 6.13 0.16 20.29
CA GLY A 207 6.40 -0.12 18.90
C GLY A 207 6.77 -1.54 18.50
N PHE A 208 7.16 -1.69 17.24
CA PHE A 208 7.66 -2.91 16.62
C PHE A 208 9.12 -2.72 16.16
N ARG A 209 10.00 -3.65 16.55
CA ARG A 209 11.42 -3.64 16.16
C ARG A 209 12.00 -5.05 16.08
N CYS A 210 13.10 -5.20 15.34
CA CYS A 210 14.03 -6.31 15.58
C CYS A 210 14.82 -6.02 16.86
N ALA A 211 14.87 -6.97 17.79
CA ALA A 211 15.56 -6.79 19.06
C ALA A 211 16.18 -8.09 19.57
N LEU A 212 17.13 -7.95 20.50
CA LEU A 212 17.59 -9.03 21.34
C LEU A 212 16.52 -9.33 22.40
N GLY A 213 16.17 -10.61 22.55
CA GLY A 213 15.40 -11.14 23.65
C GLY A 213 16.08 -12.40 24.21
N SER A 214 15.36 -13.14 25.04
CA SER A 214 15.86 -14.41 25.59
C SER A 214 14.80 -15.51 25.50
N ASP A 215 15.23 -16.72 25.18
CA ASP A 215 14.40 -17.93 25.25
C ASP A 215 14.34 -18.53 26.67
N GLY A 216 14.90 -17.83 27.67
CA GLY A 216 15.03 -18.29 29.05
C GLY A 216 16.33 -19.04 29.35
N THR A 217 17.17 -19.32 28.36
CA THR A 217 18.52 -19.90 28.56
C THR A 217 19.60 -19.07 27.88
N TYR A 218 19.35 -18.54 26.69
CA TYR A 218 20.29 -17.77 25.88
C TYR A 218 19.67 -16.45 25.41
N LEU A 219 20.54 -15.51 24.99
CA LEU A 219 20.12 -14.35 24.22
C LEU A 219 19.91 -14.75 22.75
N THR A 220 18.85 -14.23 22.14
CA THR A 220 18.42 -14.56 20.79
C THR A 220 17.80 -13.32 20.14
N THR A 221 17.77 -13.26 18.80
CA THR A 221 17.25 -12.10 18.06
C THR A 221 15.93 -12.45 17.41
N GLY A 222 14.98 -11.52 17.42
CA GLY A 222 13.68 -11.73 16.79
C GLY A 222 12.85 -10.47 16.64
N ALA A 223 11.56 -10.68 16.33
CA ALA A 223 10.58 -9.61 16.20
C ALA A 223 9.95 -9.32 17.57
N MET A 224 10.09 -8.09 18.03
CA MET A 224 9.61 -7.61 19.33
C MET A 224 8.52 -6.56 19.14
N MET A 225 7.43 -6.70 19.90
CA MET A 225 6.45 -5.66 20.18
C MET A 225 6.63 -5.21 21.63
N TYR A 226 6.75 -3.92 21.88
CA TYR A 226 7.02 -3.36 23.21
C TYR A 226 6.11 -2.15 23.52
N GLY A 227 5.87 -1.91 24.80
CA GLY A 227 5.07 -0.76 25.29
C GLY A 227 5.87 0.54 25.40
N SER A 228 5.30 1.55 26.06
CA SER A 228 5.99 2.82 26.35
C SER A 228 7.29 2.65 27.15
N ASP A 229 7.36 1.58 27.95
CA ASP A 229 8.55 1.07 28.61
C ASP A 229 8.93 -0.26 27.93
N ASP A 230 10.15 -0.34 27.42
CA ASP A 230 10.59 -1.47 26.59
C ASP A 230 10.95 -2.72 27.40
N ASN A 231 10.88 -2.65 28.73
CA ASN A 231 10.87 -3.83 29.61
C ASN A 231 9.55 -4.62 29.55
N TYR A 232 8.49 -4.04 28.97
CA TYR A 232 7.21 -4.70 28.76
C TYR A 232 7.07 -5.07 27.29
N TYR A 233 7.29 -6.34 26.97
CA TYR A 233 7.34 -6.77 25.57
C TYR A 233 6.81 -8.18 25.33
N VAL A 234 6.48 -8.44 24.07
CA VAL A 234 6.31 -9.76 23.50
C VAL A 234 7.33 -9.93 22.38
N ILE A 235 8.09 -11.01 22.40
CA ILE A 235 9.09 -11.30 21.38
C ILE A 235 8.94 -12.73 20.85
N ALA A 236 9.04 -12.87 19.53
CA ALA A 236 9.20 -14.15 18.86
C ALA A 236 10.59 -14.20 18.24
N THR A 237 11.37 -15.21 18.64
CA THR A 237 12.74 -15.42 18.15
C THR A 237 12.87 -16.80 17.51
N ASN A 238 14.06 -17.12 17.00
CA ASN A 238 14.34 -18.44 16.45
C ASN A 238 14.45 -19.56 17.51
N SER A 239 14.42 -19.23 18.81
CA SER A 239 14.57 -20.20 19.91
C SER A 239 13.35 -20.28 20.84
N GLY A 240 12.38 -19.38 20.70
CA GLY A 240 11.17 -19.39 21.52
C GLY A 240 10.33 -18.13 21.38
N VAL A 241 9.26 -18.07 22.17
CA VAL A 241 8.37 -16.91 22.31
C VAL A 241 8.29 -16.53 23.79
N ARG A 242 8.33 -15.23 24.08
CA ARG A 242 8.32 -14.70 25.46
C ARG A 242 7.39 -13.50 25.55
N MET A 243 6.61 -13.46 26.63
CA MET A 243 5.96 -12.27 27.17
C MET A 243 6.69 -11.87 28.45
N SER A 244 7.13 -10.62 28.55
CA SER A 244 7.99 -10.16 29.64
C SER A 244 7.50 -8.84 30.21
N ALA A 245 7.61 -8.74 31.53
CA ALA A 245 7.59 -7.53 32.33
C ALA A 245 8.76 -7.63 33.34
N PRO A 246 9.18 -6.54 34.00
CA PRO A 246 10.26 -6.61 35.00
C PRO A 246 10.01 -7.71 36.04
N ASN A 247 10.89 -8.71 36.09
CA ASN A 247 10.85 -9.90 36.97
C ASN A 247 9.67 -10.88 36.73
N HIS A 248 8.86 -10.66 35.70
CA HIS A 248 7.69 -11.50 35.41
C HIS A 248 7.69 -11.94 33.94
N ASP A 249 7.90 -13.22 33.71
CA ASP A 249 8.01 -13.80 32.38
C ASP A 249 7.08 -14.99 32.20
N ILE A 250 6.47 -15.09 31.02
CA ILE A 250 5.82 -16.30 30.52
C ILE A 250 6.44 -16.60 29.16
N TYR A 251 7.03 -17.78 28.99
CA TYR A 251 7.74 -18.10 27.75
C TYR A 251 7.64 -19.57 27.37
N VAL A 252 7.73 -19.83 26.07
CA VAL A 252 7.79 -21.16 25.49
C VAL A 252 9.10 -21.28 24.72
N ALA A 253 9.87 -22.31 25.07
CA ALA A 253 11.11 -22.66 24.40
C ALA A 253 11.05 -24.12 23.94
N SER A 254 12.04 -24.55 23.17
CA SER A 254 12.13 -25.94 22.68
C SER A 254 12.13 -26.99 23.80
N SER A 255 12.50 -26.58 25.02
CA SER A 255 12.59 -27.39 26.23
C SER A 255 11.30 -27.43 27.06
N GLY A 256 10.34 -26.54 26.82
CA GLY A 256 9.08 -26.53 27.56
C GLY A 256 8.40 -25.15 27.63
N CYS A 257 7.34 -25.09 28.43
CA CYS A 257 6.63 -23.86 28.79
C CYS A 257 7.02 -23.47 30.22
N TYR A 258 7.27 -22.19 30.45
CA TYR A 258 7.81 -21.67 31.70
C TYR A 258 7.09 -20.39 32.13
N SER A 259 7.05 -20.18 33.44
CA SER A 259 6.60 -18.94 34.09
C SER A 259 7.60 -18.61 35.20
N SER A 260 7.94 -17.35 35.42
CA SER A 260 8.84 -16.95 36.51
C SER A 260 8.18 -16.96 37.88
N GLU A 261 6.85 -16.91 37.92
CA GLU A 261 6.00 -16.94 39.13
C GLU A 261 4.78 -17.84 38.90
N GLU A 262 4.09 -18.26 39.95
CA GLU A 262 2.84 -18.99 39.81
C GLU A 262 1.71 -18.13 39.22
N PHE A 263 0.82 -18.76 38.44
CA PHE A 263 -0.37 -18.10 37.94
C PHE A 263 -1.36 -17.81 39.07
N THR A 264 -1.57 -16.52 39.35
CA THR A 264 -2.56 -16.11 40.34
C THR A 264 -3.98 -16.20 39.78
N ARG A 265 -4.89 -16.79 40.56
CA ARG A 265 -6.33 -16.83 40.29
C ARG A 265 -7.06 -16.19 41.47
N SER A 266 -8.00 -15.29 41.21
CA SER A 266 -8.83 -14.73 42.28
C SER A 266 -9.67 -15.83 42.93
N SER A 267 -9.67 -15.89 44.26
CA SER A 267 -10.34 -16.93 45.04
C SER A 267 -11.31 -16.37 46.09
N ASP A 268 -11.59 -15.07 46.02
CA ASP A 268 -12.45 -14.36 46.97
C ASP A 268 -13.85 -15.00 47.05
N ARG A 269 -14.39 -15.12 48.27
CA ARG A 269 -15.73 -15.70 48.51
C ARG A 269 -16.83 -14.94 47.75
N ARG A 270 -16.68 -13.62 47.58
CA ARG A 270 -17.69 -12.74 46.97
C ARG A 270 -17.87 -12.95 45.47
N ILE A 271 -16.88 -13.56 44.81
CA ILE A 271 -16.95 -13.90 43.38
C ILE A 271 -17.36 -15.37 43.14
N LYS A 272 -17.77 -16.08 44.20
CA LYS A 272 -18.17 -17.49 44.16
C LYS A 272 -19.61 -17.65 44.62
N ASN A 273 -20.31 -18.62 44.05
CA ASN A 273 -21.66 -19.00 44.45
C ASN A 273 -21.73 -20.52 44.71
N SER A 274 -22.84 -20.98 45.28
CA SER A 274 -23.08 -22.42 45.51
C SER A 274 -21.96 -23.11 46.31
N ILE A 275 -21.41 -22.40 47.31
CA ILE A 275 -20.28 -22.88 48.11
C ILE A 275 -20.77 -23.94 49.11
N SER A 276 -20.27 -25.16 48.98
CA SER A 276 -20.45 -26.25 49.95
C SER A 276 -19.10 -26.65 50.53
N TYR A 277 -19.09 -26.98 51.83
CA TYR A 277 -17.93 -27.56 52.53
C TYR A 277 -18.06 -29.07 52.70
N ASP A 278 -19.23 -29.64 52.42
CA ASP A 278 -19.41 -31.08 52.38
C ASP A 278 -18.86 -31.63 51.06
N MET A 279 -17.68 -32.24 51.17
CA MET A 279 -16.96 -32.87 50.07
C MET A 279 -17.21 -34.39 50.00
N GLY A 280 -18.07 -34.94 50.86
CA GLY A 280 -18.32 -36.37 50.98
C GLY A 280 -18.76 -37.02 49.66
N LYS A 281 -19.51 -36.29 48.83
CA LYS A 281 -19.94 -36.75 47.50
C LYS A 281 -18.78 -37.07 46.54
N TYR A 282 -17.59 -36.52 46.78
CA TYR A 282 -16.40 -36.76 45.95
C TYR A 282 -15.51 -37.90 46.48
N HIS A 283 -15.83 -38.51 47.63
CA HIS A 283 -14.97 -39.55 48.23
C HIS A 283 -14.88 -40.80 47.36
N SER A 284 -16.02 -41.31 46.88
CA SER A 284 -16.04 -42.47 45.97
C SER A 284 -15.31 -42.18 44.65
N PHE A 285 -15.44 -40.97 44.13
CA PHE A 285 -14.68 -40.50 42.96
C PHE A 285 -13.17 -40.58 43.24
N PHE A 286 -12.70 -39.99 44.34
CA PHE A 286 -11.28 -39.99 44.68
C PHE A 286 -10.70 -41.40 44.83
N MET A 287 -11.42 -42.29 45.50
CA MET A 287 -10.99 -43.69 45.68
C MET A 287 -10.95 -44.47 44.35
N GLY A 288 -11.68 -44.00 43.33
CA GLY A 288 -11.64 -44.55 41.98
C GLY A 288 -10.49 -44.03 41.11
N LEU A 289 -9.76 -42.99 41.53
CA LEU A 289 -8.65 -42.44 40.76
C LEU A 289 -7.48 -43.44 40.67
N LYS A 290 -6.86 -43.52 39.49
CA LYS A 290 -5.73 -44.42 39.19
C LYS A 290 -4.47 -43.62 38.81
N PRO A 291 -3.61 -43.26 39.78
CA PRO A 291 -2.32 -42.66 39.47
C PRO A 291 -1.48 -43.60 38.60
N VAL A 292 -0.88 -43.08 37.54
CA VAL A 292 -0.13 -43.88 36.57
C VAL A 292 1.16 -43.18 36.15
N ALA A 293 2.17 -43.98 35.80
CA ALA A 293 3.37 -43.51 35.12
C ALA A 293 3.23 -43.73 33.61
N PHE A 294 3.42 -42.68 32.80
CA PHE A 294 3.27 -42.76 31.35
C PHE A 294 4.36 -41.99 30.61
N ARG A 295 4.51 -42.24 29.30
CA ARG A 295 5.36 -41.46 28.40
C ARG A 295 4.49 -40.85 27.32
N MET A 296 4.86 -39.65 26.88
CA MET A 296 4.22 -39.02 25.72
C MET A 296 4.72 -39.68 24.43
N ASN A 297 3.81 -40.09 23.53
CA ASN A 297 4.19 -40.65 22.23
C ASN A 297 5.05 -39.70 21.39
N LYS A 298 4.72 -38.39 21.44
CA LYS A 298 5.47 -37.30 20.79
C LYS A 298 6.38 -36.52 21.76
N GLY A 299 6.74 -37.12 22.90
CA GLY A 299 7.59 -36.49 23.91
C GLY A 299 9.07 -36.49 23.54
N ARG A 300 9.77 -35.37 23.73
CA ARG A 300 11.22 -35.26 23.46
C ARG A 300 12.11 -35.81 24.56
N SER A 301 11.63 -35.82 25.81
CA SER A 301 12.47 -36.11 26.98
C SER A 301 12.73 -37.61 27.23
N GLY A 302 11.88 -38.51 26.73
CA GLY A 302 11.91 -39.95 27.06
C GLY A 302 11.65 -40.31 28.54
N ARG A 303 11.35 -39.32 29.39
CA ARG A 303 11.08 -39.49 30.82
C ARG A 303 9.66 -39.98 31.06
N PHE A 304 9.48 -40.73 32.16
CA PHE A 304 8.16 -41.03 32.67
C PHE A 304 7.58 -39.78 33.34
N HIS A 305 6.33 -39.51 33.03
CA HIS A 305 5.47 -38.53 33.69
C HIS A 305 4.58 -39.27 34.68
N LEU A 306 4.24 -38.62 35.79
CA LEU A 306 3.25 -39.12 36.75
C LEU A 306 1.98 -38.31 36.59
N GLY A 307 0.84 -38.98 36.61
CA GLY A 307 -0.46 -38.33 36.47
C GLY A 307 -1.60 -39.32 36.38
N PHE A 308 -2.62 -38.96 35.62
CA PHE A 308 -3.83 -39.75 35.39
C PHE A 308 -4.16 -39.78 33.90
N ILE A 309 -4.85 -40.84 33.46
CA ILE A 309 -5.45 -40.90 32.12
C ILE A 309 -6.81 -40.21 32.19
N ALA A 310 -7.04 -39.22 31.32
CA ALA A 310 -8.22 -38.38 31.40
C ALA A 310 -9.54 -39.15 31.25
N GLN A 311 -9.58 -40.15 30.36
CA GLN A 311 -10.73 -41.05 30.18
C GLN A 311 -10.99 -41.91 31.43
N GLU A 312 -9.94 -42.36 32.13
CA GLU A 312 -10.12 -43.12 33.37
C GLU A 312 -10.61 -42.23 34.53
N VAL A 313 -10.26 -40.94 34.51
CA VAL A 313 -10.84 -39.95 35.43
C VAL A 313 -12.33 -39.75 35.14
N GLU A 314 -12.71 -39.65 33.87
CA GLU A 314 -14.12 -39.57 33.45
C GLU A 314 -14.91 -40.79 33.93
N ASP A 315 -14.39 -42.00 33.70
CA ASP A 315 -15.00 -43.24 34.17
C ASP A 315 -15.17 -43.24 35.70
N ALA A 316 -14.17 -42.76 36.45
CA ALA A 316 -14.25 -42.66 37.91
C ALA A 316 -15.31 -41.65 38.38
N ILE A 317 -15.46 -40.52 37.68
CA ILE A 317 -16.54 -39.55 37.94
C ILE A 317 -17.89 -40.26 37.77
N LEU A 318 -18.12 -40.88 36.61
CA LEU A 318 -19.39 -41.52 36.28
C LEU A 318 -19.71 -42.70 37.21
N ALA A 319 -18.72 -43.55 37.53
CA ALA A 319 -18.88 -44.69 38.42
C ALA A 319 -19.19 -44.28 39.87
N SER A 320 -18.82 -43.06 40.27
CA SER A 320 -19.17 -42.49 41.58
C SER A 320 -20.57 -41.89 41.65
N GLY A 321 -21.34 -41.93 40.55
CA GLY A 321 -22.67 -41.34 40.46
C GLY A 321 -22.68 -39.84 40.20
N LEU A 322 -21.53 -39.25 39.82
CA LEU A 322 -21.38 -37.83 39.47
C LEU A 322 -21.46 -37.64 37.95
N GLY A 323 -21.87 -36.46 37.51
CA GLY A 323 -21.72 -36.02 36.12
C GLY A 323 -20.37 -35.34 35.88
N THR A 324 -19.90 -35.29 34.64
CA THR A 324 -18.65 -34.59 34.27
C THR A 324 -18.68 -33.08 34.61
N ALA A 325 -19.87 -32.49 34.69
CA ALA A 325 -20.06 -31.11 35.13
C ALA A 325 -19.87 -30.89 36.66
N ASP A 326 -19.91 -31.95 37.47
CA ASP A 326 -19.70 -31.86 38.92
C ASP A 326 -18.23 -31.63 39.31
N PHE A 327 -17.29 -31.85 38.38
CA PHE A 327 -15.87 -31.67 38.60
C PHE A 327 -15.19 -31.04 37.38
N ALA A 328 -14.91 -29.74 37.48
CA ALA A 328 -14.25 -28.95 36.42
C ALA A 328 -12.79 -29.35 36.14
N GLY A 329 -12.24 -30.32 36.88
CA GLY A 329 -10.91 -30.87 36.64
C GLY A 329 -10.83 -31.75 35.38
N PHE A 330 -11.96 -32.25 34.87
CA PHE A 330 -12.04 -32.95 33.59
C PHE A 330 -12.60 -32.03 32.50
N VAL A 331 -12.01 -32.08 31.31
CA VAL A 331 -12.45 -31.34 30.13
C VAL A 331 -12.35 -32.25 28.91
N ARG A 332 -13.30 -32.14 27.99
CA ARG A 332 -13.29 -32.79 26.69
C ARG A 332 -13.43 -31.73 25.60
N SER A 333 -12.69 -31.88 24.51
CA SER A 333 -12.81 -31.00 23.34
C SER A 333 -14.25 -30.97 22.83
N ALA A 334 -14.72 -29.78 22.46
CA ALA A 334 -16.08 -29.55 21.94
C ALA A 334 -16.21 -29.80 20.41
N GLY A 335 -15.23 -30.47 19.79
CA GLY A 335 -15.20 -30.77 18.36
C GLY A 335 -13.94 -30.23 17.65
N PRO A 336 -13.92 -30.22 16.31
CA PRO A 336 -12.73 -29.98 15.50
C PRO A 336 -12.24 -28.52 15.55
N ASP A 337 -13.10 -27.59 15.97
CA ASP A 337 -12.78 -26.17 16.14
C ASP A 337 -12.31 -25.83 17.56
N ASP A 338 -12.25 -26.81 18.47
CA ASP A 338 -11.69 -26.62 19.81
C ASP A 338 -10.14 -26.68 19.74
N VAL A 339 -9.48 -25.82 20.51
CA VAL A 339 -8.09 -25.37 20.32
C VAL A 339 -7.06 -26.44 20.70
N HIS A 340 -7.51 -27.67 20.93
CA HIS A 340 -6.72 -28.66 21.61
C HIS A 340 -6.87 -30.02 20.93
N GLY A 341 -5.80 -30.47 20.28
CA GLY A 341 -5.49 -31.89 20.21
C GLY A 341 -5.07 -32.48 18.86
N ASP A 342 -4.47 -33.66 18.94
CA ASP A 342 -4.25 -34.57 17.80
C ASP A 342 -5.57 -35.30 17.42
N TYR A 343 -6.61 -35.18 18.24
CA TYR A 343 -7.90 -35.89 18.13
C TYR A 343 -9.07 -34.95 18.40
N GLU A 344 -10.19 -35.16 17.69
CA GLU A 344 -11.41 -34.32 17.76
C GLU A 344 -12.09 -34.35 19.13
N ASP A 345 -12.00 -35.48 19.85
CA ASP A 345 -12.63 -35.72 21.14
C ASP A 345 -11.64 -35.72 22.31
N GLN A 346 -10.47 -35.11 22.13
CA GLN A 346 -9.37 -35.19 23.09
C GLN A 346 -9.78 -34.71 24.50
N CYS A 347 -9.35 -35.45 25.51
CA CYS A 347 -9.61 -35.13 26.91
C CYS A 347 -8.40 -34.46 27.58
N TYR A 348 -8.68 -33.58 28.53
CA TYR A 348 -7.69 -32.82 29.30
C TYR A 348 -8.01 -32.85 30.79
N LEU A 349 -6.97 -32.71 31.60
CA LEU A 349 -7.09 -32.59 33.05
C LEU A 349 -6.54 -31.26 33.53
N ARG A 350 -7.34 -30.53 34.30
CA ARG A 350 -6.91 -29.33 35.04
C ARG A 350 -6.42 -29.78 36.41
N TYR A 351 -5.14 -30.17 36.47
CA TYR A 351 -4.51 -30.76 37.67
C TYR A 351 -4.68 -29.93 38.95
N GLU A 352 -4.78 -28.60 38.86
CA GLU A 352 -5.02 -27.72 40.02
C GLU A 352 -6.31 -28.07 40.79
N ASN A 353 -7.34 -28.60 40.13
CA ASN A 353 -8.61 -28.97 40.80
C ASN A 353 -8.47 -30.19 41.72
N PHE A 354 -7.46 -31.03 41.49
CA PHE A 354 -7.20 -32.19 42.33
C PHE A 354 -6.56 -31.81 43.66
N ILE A 355 -5.93 -30.63 43.77
CA ILE A 355 -5.24 -30.20 45.00
C ILE A 355 -6.24 -30.10 46.16
N ALA A 356 -7.37 -29.41 45.97
CA ALA A 356 -8.39 -29.28 47.01
C ALA A 356 -9.05 -30.62 47.35
N LEU A 357 -9.26 -31.49 46.36
CA LEU A 357 -9.79 -32.85 46.56
C LEU A 357 -8.82 -33.70 47.40
N ASN A 358 -7.53 -33.66 47.07
CA ASN A 358 -6.47 -34.34 47.84
C ASN A 358 -6.46 -33.85 49.29
N THR A 359 -6.54 -32.53 49.51
CA THR A 359 -6.62 -31.95 50.87
C THR A 359 -7.84 -32.48 51.63
N SER A 360 -9.02 -32.51 51.01
CA SER A 360 -10.24 -33.05 51.62
C SER A 360 -10.08 -34.51 52.03
N MET A 361 -9.48 -35.34 51.17
CA MET A 361 -9.31 -36.77 51.44
C MET A 361 -8.24 -37.06 52.49
N ILE A 362 -7.20 -36.23 52.57
CA ILE A 362 -6.24 -36.28 53.67
C ILE A 362 -6.92 -35.92 55.00
N GLN A 363 -7.73 -34.86 55.02
CA GLN A 363 -8.48 -34.47 56.22
C GLN A 363 -9.45 -35.58 56.65
N TYR A 364 -10.17 -36.18 55.70
CA TYR A 364 -11.03 -37.34 55.95
C TYR A 364 -10.26 -38.52 56.53
N ALA A 365 -9.11 -38.88 55.94
CA ALA A 365 -8.29 -39.98 56.40
C ALA A 365 -7.75 -39.75 57.83
N LEU A 366 -7.32 -38.53 58.16
CA LEU A 366 -6.85 -38.17 59.50
C LEU A 366 -7.97 -38.29 60.54
N GLN A 367 -9.17 -37.80 60.22
CA GLN A 367 -10.34 -37.92 61.11
C GLN A 367 -10.71 -39.38 61.36
N GLU A 368 -10.64 -40.22 60.32
CA GLU A 368 -10.93 -41.64 60.44
C GLU A 368 -9.86 -42.38 61.25
N ILE A 369 -8.58 -42.03 61.09
CA ILE A 369 -7.49 -42.55 61.92
C ILE A 369 -7.72 -42.19 63.40
N ASP A 370 -8.08 -40.95 63.70
CA ASP A 370 -8.36 -40.52 65.08
C ASP A 370 -9.57 -41.26 65.66
N ARG A 371 -10.63 -41.43 64.87
CA ARG A 371 -11.81 -42.22 65.25
C ARG A 371 -11.42 -43.65 65.60
N LEU A 372 -10.63 -44.29 64.73
CA LEU A 372 -10.16 -45.67 64.93
C LEU A 372 -9.25 -45.78 66.15
N HIS A 373 -8.34 -44.82 66.39
CA HIS A 373 -7.51 -44.81 67.59
C HIS A 373 -8.35 -44.73 68.87
N CYS A 374 -9.33 -43.82 68.94
CA CYS A 374 -10.24 -43.73 70.07
C CYS A 374 -11.05 -45.01 70.29
N GLU A 375 -11.45 -45.71 69.22
CA GLU A 375 -12.14 -47.00 69.34
C GLU A 375 -11.21 -48.09 69.87
N ILE A 376 -9.98 -48.15 69.38
CA ILE A 376 -8.95 -49.09 69.86
C ILE A 376 -8.69 -48.86 71.36
N GLU A 377 -8.51 -47.63 71.82
CA GLU A 377 -8.32 -47.31 73.25
C GLU A 377 -9.51 -47.75 74.12
N LYS A 378 -10.74 -47.51 73.64
CA LYS A 378 -11.97 -47.97 74.31
C LYS A 378 -12.08 -49.49 74.36
N LEU A 379 -11.56 -50.20 73.36
CA LEU A 379 -11.56 -51.67 73.33
C LEU A 379 -10.44 -52.24 74.21
N GLN A 380 -9.25 -51.65 74.21
CA GLN A 380 -8.12 -52.05 75.05
C GLN A 380 -8.44 -51.88 76.55
N SER A 381 -9.07 -50.77 76.93
CA SER A 381 -9.53 -50.55 78.30
C SER A 381 -10.61 -51.55 78.77
N LYS A 382 -11.32 -52.19 77.84
CA LYS A 382 -12.30 -53.27 78.12
C LYS A 382 -11.71 -54.68 78.07
N GLY A 383 -10.55 -54.86 77.42
CA GLY A 383 -9.88 -56.14 77.22
C GLY A 383 -8.69 -56.42 78.14
N GLY A 384 -8.35 -55.49 79.05
CA GLY A 384 -7.36 -55.72 80.10
C GLY A 384 -7.84 -56.76 81.10
N LEU A 385 -7.37 -58.00 80.94
CA LEU A 385 -7.48 -59.08 81.92
C LEU A 385 -6.73 -58.70 83.21
N SER A 386 -7.46 -58.72 84.33
CA SER A 386 -6.95 -58.90 85.69
C SER A 386 -6.27 -60.25 85.86
#